data_AF-A0A3Q9W8M1-F1
#
_entry.id   AF-A0A3Q9W8M1-F1
#
_cell.length_a   1.000
_cell.length_b   1.000
_cell.length_c   1.000
_cell.angle_alpha   90.00
_cell.angle_beta   90.00
_cell.angle_gamma   90.00
#
_symmetry.space_group_name_H-M   'P 1'
#
loop_
_entity.id
_entity.type
_entity.pdbx_description
1 polymer ?
#
loop_
_entity_poly.entity_id
_entity_poly.type
_entity_poly.pdbx_seq_one_letter_code
_entity_poly.pdbx_strand_id
1 'polypeptide(L)'
;MSDSQGFILRGEVFLTRTNSKGVPLPGTGAVGPINAEQLEIEPDIEEIIRPSKNKATYGKSLGRVQTANPTKLKLKFDEVDSKLLADVLAAEHTTLNQQAASATDKPVTLNSDGTWSDLGAKHITATNWSVKLGPDVLDEGVDYEVKWAAGLIRPLAGGRVVSGGEVAVSYQALALEGSKIKGGEAQEVNWAISLTGVNIDSGEKVQLDIPLAQLSSTSALNFLQNEYMSPEFEGVASIAQGKDYDFQIMVI
;
A
#
# COMPACT_ATOMS: atom_id res chain seq x y z
N MET A 1 -34.19 -9.45 -12.14
CA MET A 1 -34.74 -9.79 -10.81
C MET A 1 -36.26 -9.73 -10.88
N SER A 2 -36.95 -10.85 -11.10
CA SER A 2 -38.42 -10.90 -11.13
C SER A 2 -39.05 -11.46 -9.86
N ASP A 3 -38.26 -11.94 -8.90
CA ASP A 3 -38.72 -12.39 -7.58
C ASP A 3 -37.90 -11.70 -6.48
N SER A 4 -38.56 -11.35 -5.36
CA SER A 4 -37.90 -10.76 -4.18
C SER A 4 -37.05 -11.83 -3.50
N GLN A 5 -35.74 -11.77 -3.68
CA GLN A 5 -34.75 -12.67 -3.07
C GLN A 5 -33.78 -11.87 -2.20
N GLY A 6 -33.13 -12.54 -1.25
CA GLY A 6 -32.04 -11.96 -0.48
C GLY A 6 -30.85 -11.63 -1.39
N PHE A 7 -29.99 -10.71 -0.96
CA PHE A 7 -28.78 -10.37 -1.70
C PHE A 7 -27.58 -10.42 -0.76
N ILE A 8 -26.76 -11.45 -0.92
CA ILE A 8 -25.48 -11.60 -0.24
C ILE A 8 -24.45 -11.93 -1.31
N LEU A 9 -23.63 -10.96 -1.68
CA LEU A 9 -22.60 -11.13 -2.70
C LEU A 9 -21.31 -11.64 -2.07
N ARG A 10 -20.73 -12.69 -2.66
CA ARG A 10 -19.33 -13.08 -2.45
C ARG A 10 -18.63 -13.09 -3.80
N GLY A 11 -17.44 -12.51 -3.88
CA GLY A 11 -16.77 -12.38 -5.15
C GLY A 11 -15.29 -12.05 -5.02
N GLU A 12 -14.67 -12.01 -6.19
CA GLU A 12 -13.27 -11.69 -6.41
C GLU A 12 -13.17 -10.26 -6.94
N VAL A 13 -12.27 -9.46 -6.37
CA VAL A 13 -12.01 -8.08 -6.80
C VAL A 13 -10.67 -8.01 -7.52
N PHE A 14 -10.67 -7.34 -8.67
CA PHE A 14 -9.48 -7.09 -9.47
C PHE A 14 -9.32 -5.59 -9.71
N LEU A 15 -8.08 -5.11 -9.63
CA LEU A 15 -7.70 -3.71 -9.81
C LEU A 15 -6.76 -3.59 -11.01
N THR A 16 -7.02 -2.64 -11.90
CA THR A 16 -6.08 -2.29 -12.98
C THR A 16 -5.68 -0.83 -12.86
N ARG A 17 -4.39 -0.54 -12.80
CA ARG A 17 -3.88 0.84 -12.80
C ARG A 17 -4.21 1.55 -14.11
N THR A 18 -4.82 2.72 -14.02
CA THR A 18 -5.18 3.55 -15.17
C THR A 18 -4.58 4.95 -15.08
N ASN A 19 -4.59 5.68 -16.18
CA ASN A 19 -4.44 7.14 -16.13
C ASN A 19 -5.76 7.80 -15.68
N SER A 20 -5.76 9.14 -15.60
CA SER A 20 -6.95 9.95 -15.25
C SER A 20 -8.10 9.92 -16.27
N LYS A 21 -7.96 9.13 -17.35
CA LYS A 21 -9.00 8.91 -18.35
C LYS A 21 -9.54 7.47 -18.34
N GLY A 22 -9.12 6.64 -17.38
CA GLY A 22 -9.52 5.22 -17.31
C GLY A 22 -8.83 4.34 -18.35
N VAL A 23 -7.75 4.80 -18.99
CA VAL A 23 -6.95 3.97 -19.91
C VAL A 23 -5.88 3.23 -19.09
N PRO A 24 -5.78 1.89 -19.19
CA PRO A 24 -4.75 1.13 -18.48
C PRO A 24 -3.34 1.63 -18.78
N LEU A 25 -2.49 1.69 -17.75
CA LEU A 25 -1.10 2.09 -17.94
C LEU A 25 -0.30 0.99 -18.68
N PRO A 26 0.72 1.36 -19.48
CA PRO A 26 1.57 0.38 -20.16
C PRO A 26 2.24 -0.56 -19.14
N GLY A 27 2.17 -1.87 -19.38
CA GLY A 27 2.77 -2.87 -18.50
C GLY A 27 2.01 -3.14 -17.20
N THR A 28 0.85 -2.52 -16.98
CA THR A 28 -0.02 -2.83 -15.84
C THR A 28 -1.18 -3.72 -16.30
N GLY A 29 -1.21 -4.97 -15.84
CA GLY A 29 -2.37 -5.85 -15.97
C GLY A 29 -3.32 -5.72 -14.77
N ALA A 30 -4.44 -6.44 -14.82
CA ALA A 30 -5.30 -6.60 -13.65
C ALA A 30 -4.53 -7.34 -12.54
N VAL A 31 -4.55 -6.77 -11.34
CA VAL A 31 -4.01 -7.32 -10.11
C VAL A 31 -5.18 -7.90 -9.32
N GLY A 32 -5.07 -9.16 -8.92
CA GLY A 32 -6.06 -9.86 -8.11
C GLY A 32 -6.12 -11.36 -8.37
N PRO A 33 -7.07 -12.08 -7.76
CA PRO A 33 -8.08 -11.53 -6.85
C PRO A 33 -7.44 -10.97 -5.57
N ILE A 34 -7.83 -9.77 -5.17
CA ILE A 34 -7.45 -9.17 -3.88
C ILE A 34 -8.65 -9.33 -2.96
N ASN A 35 -8.41 -9.79 -1.74
CA ASN A 35 -9.48 -9.87 -0.76
C ASN A 35 -9.86 -8.45 -0.30
N ALA A 36 -11.07 -8.04 -0.68
CA ALA A 36 -11.67 -6.78 -0.28
C ALA A 36 -12.72 -7.04 0.80
N GLU A 37 -12.53 -6.46 1.97
CA GLU A 37 -13.50 -6.52 3.07
C GLU A 37 -14.75 -5.68 2.74
N GLN A 38 -14.56 -4.58 2.00
CA GLN A 38 -15.63 -3.65 1.63
C GLN A 38 -15.40 -3.08 0.24
N LEU A 39 -16.44 -3.10 -0.60
CA LEU A 39 -16.54 -2.32 -1.83
C LEU A 39 -17.94 -1.69 -1.85
N GLU A 40 -17.99 -0.39 -1.55
CA GLU A 40 -19.23 0.37 -1.40
C GLU A 40 -19.38 1.41 -2.50
N ILE A 41 -20.61 1.52 -3.01
CA ILE A 41 -21.02 2.48 -4.03
C ILE A 41 -22.17 3.29 -3.44
N GLU A 42 -21.96 4.59 -3.25
CA GLU A 42 -22.95 5.51 -2.68
C GLU A 42 -23.32 6.59 -3.72
N PRO A 43 -24.54 6.55 -4.29
CA PRO A 43 -25.02 7.62 -5.17
C PRO A 43 -25.16 8.94 -4.39
N ASP A 44 -24.55 10.00 -4.90
CA ASP A 44 -24.63 11.33 -4.29
C ASP A 44 -25.51 12.27 -5.14
N ILE A 45 -26.36 13.05 -4.47
CA ILE A 45 -27.34 13.91 -5.14
C ILE A 45 -27.35 15.27 -4.46
N GLU A 46 -27.10 16.31 -5.24
CA GLU A 46 -27.34 17.68 -4.81
C GLU A 46 -28.83 18.03 -4.98
N GLU A 47 -29.43 18.59 -3.93
CA GLU A 47 -30.83 18.98 -3.93
C GLU A 47 -31.02 20.48 -3.66
N ILE A 48 -31.71 21.15 -4.58
CA ILE A 48 -32.15 22.53 -4.41
C ILE A 48 -33.65 22.53 -4.15
N ILE A 49 -34.03 22.81 -2.90
CA ILE A 49 -35.43 22.98 -2.48
C ILE A 49 -35.78 24.46 -2.53
N ARG A 50 -36.94 24.79 -3.10
CA ARG A 50 -37.53 26.14 -3.03
C ARG A 50 -38.52 26.22 -1.86
N PRO A 51 -38.14 26.75 -0.68
CA PRO A 51 -39.08 26.95 0.40
C PRO A 51 -40.02 28.11 0.11
N SER A 52 -41.31 27.95 0.43
CA SER A 52 -42.29 29.02 0.34
C SER A 52 -42.00 30.11 1.36
N LYS A 53 -42.04 31.36 0.90
CA LYS A 53 -42.03 32.55 1.75
C LYS A 53 -43.42 33.17 1.93
N ASN A 54 -44.47 32.54 1.39
CA ASN A 54 -45.84 33.06 1.50
C ASN A 54 -46.43 32.77 2.89
N LYS A 55 -47.20 33.69 3.46
CA LYS A 55 -47.76 33.61 4.83
C LYS A 55 -48.51 32.31 5.11
N ALA A 56 -49.32 31.84 4.16
CA ALA A 56 -50.15 30.63 4.34
C ALA A 56 -49.36 29.31 4.22
N THR A 57 -48.23 29.32 3.53
CA THR A 57 -47.45 28.10 3.22
C THR A 57 -45.99 28.22 3.66
N TYR A 58 -45.67 29.18 4.52
CA TYR A 58 -44.30 29.53 4.90
C TYR A 58 -43.52 28.29 5.38
N GLY A 59 -42.34 28.09 4.81
CA GLY A 59 -41.47 26.94 5.12
C GLY A 59 -41.84 25.62 4.42
N LYS A 60 -42.92 25.57 3.63
CA LYS A 60 -43.27 24.38 2.83
C LYS A 60 -42.51 24.36 1.51
N SER A 61 -42.15 23.17 1.01
CA SER A 61 -41.49 23.02 -0.30
C SER A 61 -42.47 23.39 -1.42
N LEU A 62 -42.07 24.32 -2.29
CA LEU A 62 -42.82 24.71 -3.51
C LEU A 62 -42.26 24.04 -4.76
N GLY A 63 -41.17 23.29 -4.66
CA GLY A 63 -40.46 22.71 -5.79
C GLY A 63 -39.09 22.18 -5.37
N ARG A 64 -38.64 21.17 -6.10
CA ARG A 64 -37.40 20.42 -5.87
C ARG A 64 -36.70 20.25 -7.22
N VAL A 65 -35.40 20.54 -7.28
CA VAL A 65 -34.51 20.17 -8.38
C VAL A 65 -33.40 19.31 -7.81
N GLN A 66 -33.09 18.21 -8.48
CA GLN A 66 -32.01 17.30 -8.09
C GLN A 66 -31.00 17.20 -9.23
N THR A 67 -29.72 17.23 -8.88
CA THR A 67 -28.60 17.02 -9.79
C THR A 67 -27.73 15.90 -9.21
N ALA A 68 -27.38 14.90 -10.03
CA ALA A 68 -26.49 13.84 -9.59
C ALA A 68 -25.05 14.36 -9.48
N ASN A 69 -24.40 14.10 -8.35
CA ASN A 69 -22.97 14.26 -8.18
C ASN A 69 -22.25 12.96 -8.61
N PRO A 70 -20.92 12.97 -8.78
CA PRO A 70 -20.16 11.73 -8.99
C PRO A 70 -20.43 10.73 -7.86
N THR A 71 -20.68 9.48 -8.24
CA THR A 71 -20.93 8.38 -7.29
C THR A 71 -19.72 8.17 -6.39
N LYS A 72 -19.92 8.15 -5.07
CA LYS A 72 -18.83 7.92 -4.12
C LYS A 72 -18.47 6.45 -4.04
N LEU A 73 -17.19 6.19 -3.83
CA LEU A 73 -16.64 4.86 -3.67
C LEU A 73 -15.87 4.77 -2.36
N LYS A 74 -16.06 3.66 -1.65
CA LYS A 74 -15.21 3.26 -0.53
C LYS A 74 -14.75 1.83 -0.70
N LEU A 75 -13.45 1.61 -0.52
CA LEU A 75 -12.79 0.33 -0.73
C LEU A 75 -11.86 0.04 0.45
N LYS A 76 -12.01 -1.13 1.06
CA LYS A 76 -11.20 -1.60 2.18
C LYS A 76 -10.68 -2.99 1.88
N PHE A 77 -9.39 -3.20 2.09
CA PHE A 77 -8.72 -4.49 1.91
C PHE A 77 -8.24 -5.02 3.26
N ASP A 78 -8.18 -6.34 3.40
CA ASP A 78 -7.56 -7.03 4.55
C ASP A 78 -6.25 -7.75 4.16
N GLU A 79 -5.94 -7.78 2.87
CA GLU A 79 -4.67 -8.26 2.31
C GLU A 79 -3.94 -7.13 1.61
N VAL A 80 -2.61 -7.13 1.75
CA VAL A 80 -1.75 -6.11 1.13
C VAL A 80 -0.57 -6.74 0.44
N ASP A 81 -0.44 -6.52 -0.87
CA ASP A 81 0.76 -6.84 -1.63
C ASP A 81 1.70 -5.61 -1.71
N SER A 82 2.94 -5.81 -2.15
CA SER A 82 3.91 -4.70 -2.20
C SER A 82 3.51 -3.56 -3.16
N LYS A 83 2.66 -3.83 -4.17
CA LYS A 83 2.18 -2.82 -5.10
C LYS A 83 1.04 -2.02 -4.48
N LEU A 84 0.05 -2.68 -3.89
CA LEU A 84 -1.01 -2.04 -3.12
C LEU A 84 -0.42 -1.23 -1.97
N LEU A 85 0.59 -1.75 -1.26
CA LEU A 85 1.29 -0.99 -0.22
C LEU A 85 1.93 0.30 -0.76
N ALA A 86 2.53 0.24 -1.94
CA ALA A 86 3.08 1.42 -2.60
C ALA A 86 1.97 2.41 -3.00
N ASP A 87 0.84 1.89 -3.50
CA ASP A 87 -0.33 2.66 -3.88
C ASP A 87 -0.96 3.38 -2.68
N VAL A 88 -1.05 2.72 -1.51
CA VAL A 88 -1.55 3.29 -0.25
C VAL A 88 -0.65 4.40 0.27
N LEU A 89 0.67 4.23 0.15
CA LEU A 89 1.67 5.18 0.63
C LEU A 89 1.98 6.31 -0.34
N ALA A 90 1.33 6.33 -1.52
CA ALA A 90 1.68 7.21 -2.62
C ALA A 90 3.21 7.17 -2.87
N ALA A 91 3.71 5.95 -3.11
CA ALA A 91 5.12 5.66 -3.17
C ALA A 91 5.48 4.96 -4.48
N GLU A 92 6.72 5.16 -4.91
CA GLU A 92 7.28 4.47 -6.07
C GLU A 92 7.59 3.01 -5.70
N HIS A 93 7.05 2.06 -6.48
CA HIS A 93 7.40 0.64 -6.40
C HIS A 93 8.49 0.30 -7.41
N THR A 94 9.60 -0.25 -6.93
CA THR A 94 10.71 -0.72 -7.76
C THR A 94 11.17 -2.10 -7.31
N THR A 95 11.81 -2.85 -8.21
CA THR A 95 12.45 -4.11 -7.84
C THR A 95 13.68 -3.82 -6.99
N LEU A 96 13.77 -4.45 -5.82
CA LEU A 96 14.99 -4.52 -5.04
C LEU A 96 15.88 -5.61 -5.65
N ASN A 97 17.08 -5.23 -6.09
CA ASN A 97 18.10 -6.17 -6.52
C ASN A 97 19.46 -5.74 -5.96
N GLN A 98 19.83 -6.33 -4.82
CA GLN A 98 21.17 -6.24 -4.26
C GLN A 98 21.99 -7.41 -4.78
N GLN A 99 23.11 -7.12 -5.43
CA GLN A 99 24.07 -8.15 -5.84
C GLN A 99 24.88 -8.66 -4.64
N ALA A 100 25.31 -9.91 -4.71
CA ALA A 100 26.24 -10.44 -3.72
C ALA A 100 27.54 -9.62 -3.73
N ALA A 101 28.07 -9.31 -2.56
CA ALA A 101 29.23 -8.46 -2.40
C ALA A 101 30.14 -8.97 -1.27
N SER A 102 31.43 -8.70 -1.39
CA SER A 102 32.40 -8.95 -0.33
C SER A 102 33.18 -7.68 -0.04
N ALA A 103 33.43 -7.44 1.24
CA ALA A 103 34.30 -6.38 1.72
C ALA A 103 35.46 -7.02 2.49
N THR A 104 36.66 -6.48 2.32
CA THR A 104 37.85 -6.90 3.07
C THR A 104 38.45 -5.68 3.75
N ASP A 105 38.61 -5.77 5.06
CA ASP A 105 39.15 -4.73 5.94
C ASP A 105 38.57 -3.33 5.64
N LYS A 106 37.26 -3.27 5.35
CA LYS A 106 36.56 -2.01 5.05
C LYS A 106 36.51 -1.16 6.32
N PRO A 107 36.96 0.11 6.29
CA PRO A 107 36.85 0.97 7.45
C PRO A 107 35.38 1.27 7.76
N VAL A 108 34.99 1.09 9.02
CA VAL A 108 33.67 1.42 9.55
C VAL A 108 33.86 2.18 10.86
N THR A 109 33.28 3.37 10.97
CA THR A 109 33.31 4.15 12.20
C THR A 109 32.19 3.70 13.14
N LEU A 110 32.56 3.15 14.30
CA LEU A 110 31.63 2.82 15.37
C LEU A 110 31.31 4.06 16.20
N ASN A 111 30.02 4.23 16.52
CA ASN A 111 29.56 5.36 17.32
C ASN A 111 29.89 5.13 18.81
N SER A 112 30.46 6.15 19.46
CA SER A 112 30.91 6.09 20.85
C SER A 112 29.77 6.06 21.88
N ASP A 113 28.54 6.36 21.45
CA ASP A 113 27.34 6.34 22.27
C ASP A 113 26.64 4.96 22.28
N GLY A 114 27.23 3.95 21.64
CA GLY A 114 26.66 2.60 21.54
C GLY A 114 25.52 2.50 20.53
N THR A 115 25.32 3.50 19.66
CA THR A 115 24.35 3.41 18.57
C THR A 115 24.87 2.59 17.39
N TRP A 116 23.95 2.21 16.51
CA TRP A 116 24.24 1.35 15.36
C TRP A 116 24.91 2.11 14.21
N SER A 117 26.01 1.58 13.70
CA SER A 117 26.67 2.00 12.47
C SER A 117 26.27 1.09 11.30
N ASP A 118 26.08 1.67 10.11
CA ASP A 118 25.72 0.93 8.90
C ASP A 118 26.96 0.37 8.19
N LEU A 119 26.91 -0.92 7.84
CA LEU A 119 27.96 -1.60 7.06
C LEU A 119 27.87 -1.28 5.57
N GLY A 120 26.79 -0.65 5.11
CA GLY A 120 26.54 -0.26 3.72
C GLY A 120 26.07 -1.41 2.82
N ALA A 121 25.74 -2.56 3.40
CA ALA A 121 25.13 -3.70 2.73
C ALA A 121 24.19 -4.42 3.70
N LYS A 122 23.14 -5.08 3.20
CA LYS A 122 22.19 -5.86 3.99
C LYS A 122 22.39 -7.36 3.76
N HIS A 123 21.77 -8.19 4.58
CA HIS A 123 21.85 -9.66 4.47
C HIS A 123 23.31 -10.19 4.52
N ILE A 124 24.02 -9.78 5.56
CA ILE A 124 25.41 -10.18 5.82
C ILE A 124 25.45 -11.61 6.36
N THR A 125 26.48 -12.37 5.99
CA THR A 125 26.73 -13.73 6.51
C THR A 125 27.95 -13.75 7.43
N ALA A 126 27.99 -14.74 8.32
CA ALA A 126 29.16 -15.02 9.15
C ALA A 126 30.36 -15.55 8.34
N THR A 127 30.18 -15.90 7.05
CA THR A 127 31.25 -16.38 6.19
C THR A 127 32.25 -15.26 5.92
N ASN A 128 33.53 -15.51 6.21
CA ASN A 128 34.61 -14.53 6.09
C ASN A 128 34.36 -13.23 6.88
N TRP A 129 33.58 -13.33 7.96
CA TRP A 129 33.37 -12.23 8.88
C TRP A 129 34.60 -12.02 9.77
N SER A 130 35.06 -10.78 9.86
CA SER A 130 36.12 -10.37 10.80
C SER A 130 35.98 -8.89 11.10
N VAL A 131 36.10 -8.51 12.36
CA VAL A 131 36.23 -7.11 12.79
C VAL A 131 37.58 -6.95 13.47
N LYS A 132 38.35 -5.93 13.10
CA LYS A 132 39.66 -5.66 13.67
C LYS A 132 39.79 -4.23 14.17
N LEU A 133 40.53 -4.07 15.25
CA LEU A 133 41.06 -2.80 15.71
C LEU A 133 42.58 -2.82 15.49
N GLY A 134 43.04 -2.21 14.39
CA GLY A 134 44.43 -2.38 13.94
C GLY A 134 44.72 -3.86 13.60
N PRO A 135 45.77 -4.49 14.18
CA PRO A 135 46.07 -5.90 13.93
C PRO A 135 45.19 -6.88 14.73
N ASP A 136 44.51 -6.40 15.78
CA ASP A 136 43.80 -7.27 16.71
C ASP A 136 42.39 -7.60 16.21
N VAL A 137 42.04 -8.88 16.22
CA VAL A 137 40.67 -9.34 15.97
C VAL A 137 39.81 -9.08 17.21
N LEU A 138 38.58 -8.62 16.99
CA LEU A 138 37.57 -8.38 18.01
C LEU A 138 36.53 -9.50 18.01
N ASP A 139 35.96 -9.77 19.18
CA ASP A 139 34.99 -10.84 19.38
C ASP A 139 33.54 -10.33 19.42
N GLU A 140 32.67 -10.92 18.59
CA GLU A 140 31.23 -10.63 18.64
C GLU A 140 30.62 -11.16 19.94
N GLY A 141 29.74 -10.38 20.56
CA GLY A 141 29.15 -10.66 21.86
C GLY A 141 30.00 -10.22 23.06
N VAL A 142 31.26 -9.83 22.82
CA VAL A 142 32.16 -9.26 23.83
C VAL A 142 32.48 -7.80 23.50
N ASP A 143 33.01 -7.55 22.31
CA ASP A 143 33.45 -6.22 21.89
C ASP A 143 32.36 -5.45 21.14
N TYR A 144 31.57 -6.15 20.33
CA TYR A 144 30.51 -5.59 19.48
C TYR A 144 29.38 -6.59 19.29
N GLU A 145 28.25 -6.12 18.77
CA GLU A 145 27.19 -7.00 18.25
C GLU A 145 26.75 -6.58 16.84
N VAL A 146 26.18 -7.54 16.11
CA VAL A 146 25.78 -7.36 14.70
C VAL A 146 24.30 -7.71 14.52
N LYS A 147 23.57 -6.91 13.75
CA LYS A 147 22.29 -7.31 13.15
C LYS A 147 22.53 -7.66 11.69
N TRP A 148 22.84 -8.92 11.45
CA TRP A 148 23.23 -9.49 10.15
C TRP A 148 22.28 -9.14 9.00
N ALA A 149 20.97 -9.31 9.22
CA ALA A 149 19.96 -8.98 8.22
C ALA A 149 19.91 -7.48 7.90
N ALA A 150 20.01 -6.64 8.93
CA ALA A 150 19.96 -5.19 8.80
C ALA A 150 21.31 -4.56 8.43
N GLY A 151 22.40 -5.32 8.40
CA GLY A 151 23.73 -4.80 8.10
C GLY A 151 24.22 -3.75 9.09
N LEU A 152 23.85 -3.89 10.37
CA LEU A 152 24.19 -2.94 11.42
C LEU A 152 25.18 -3.55 12.40
N ILE A 153 26.12 -2.74 12.88
CA ILE A 153 27.09 -3.11 13.92
C ILE A 153 27.09 -2.03 15.01
N ARG A 154 27.26 -2.41 16.28
CA ARG A 154 27.47 -1.45 17.36
C ARG A 154 28.48 -1.96 18.38
N PRO A 155 29.21 -1.09 19.08
CA PRO A 155 30.07 -1.50 20.19
C PRO A 155 29.24 -1.92 21.40
N LEU A 156 29.77 -2.86 22.19
CA LEU A 156 29.17 -3.31 23.45
C LEU A 156 29.81 -2.62 24.66
N ALA A 157 29.01 -2.40 25.69
CA ALA A 157 29.50 -1.87 26.96
C ALA A 157 30.50 -2.84 27.61
N GLY A 158 31.65 -2.33 28.05
CA GLY A 158 32.74 -3.15 28.60
C GLY A 158 33.63 -3.82 27.55
N GLY A 159 33.28 -3.72 26.26
CA GLY A 159 34.08 -4.19 25.14
C GLY A 159 35.24 -3.24 24.80
N ARG A 160 36.20 -3.73 24.02
CA ARG A 160 37.42 -2.98 23.63
C ARG A 160 37.15 -1.76 22.76
N VAL A 161 35.99 -1.70 22.10
CA VAL A 161 35.55 -0.60 21.22
C VAL A 161 34.41 0.22 21.82
N VAL A 162 34.20 0.16 23.14
CA VAL A 162 33.13 0.89 23.83
C VAL A 162 33.18 2.41 23.60
N SER A 163 34.38 2.98 23.40
CA SER A 163 34.58 4.40 23.10
C SER A 163 34.26 4.76 21.64
N GLY A 164 33.80 3.82 20.82
CA GLY A 164 33.69 3.98 19.38
C GLY A 164 35.05 4.06 18.70
N GLY A 165 35.04 4.48 17.44
CA GLY A 165 36.25 4.61 16.61
C GLY A 165 36.20 3.76 15.34
N GLU A 166 37.22 3.91 14.50
CA GLU A 166 37.31 3.16 13.25
C GLU A 166 37.75 1.71 13.51
N VAL A 167 37.03 0.76 12.91
CA VAL A 167 37.40 -0.66 12.85
C VAL A 167 37.44 -1.12 11.39
N ALA A 168 38.27 -2.11 11.11
CA ALA A 168 38.31 -2.76 9.80
C ALA A 168 37.36 -3.96 9.79
N VAL A 169 36.34 -3.94 8.95
CA VAL A 169 35.32 -4.98 8.84
C VAL A 169 35.48 -5.73 7.52
N SER A 170 35.67 -7.05 7.60
CA SER A 170 35.56 -7.97 6.47
C SER A 170 34.24 -8.71 6.54
N TYR A 171 33.52 -8.80 5.42
CA TYR A 171 32.22 -9.47 5.37
C TYR A 171 31.86 -9.95 3.97
N GLN A 172 30.88 -10.87 3.92
CA GLN A 172 30.15 -11.22 2.70
C GLN A 172 28.67 -10.90 2.87
N ALA A 173 28.10 -10.21 1.89
CA ALA A 173 26.67 -9.92 1.76
C ALA A 173 26.09 -10.81 0.67
N LEU A 174 24.98 -11.49 0.97
CA LEU A 174 24.26 -12.29 -0.02
C LEU A 174 23.48 -11.38 -0.99
N ALA A 175 23.17 -11.94 -2.15
CA ALA A 175 22.19 -11.32 -3.03
C ALA A 175 20.83 -11.24 -2.31
N LEU A 176 20.11 -10.14 -2.55
CA LEU A 176 18.77 -9.94 -2.01
C LEU A 176 17.87 -9.41 -3.12
N GLU A 177 16.81 -10.16 -3.39
CA GLU A 177 15.76 -9.80 -4.33
C GLU A 177 14.47 -9.50 -3.58
N GLY A 178 13.69 -8.54 -4.06
CA GLY A 178 12.41 -8.21 -3.46
C GLY A 178 11.77 -6.96 -4.06
N SER A 179 10.95 -6.28 -3.25
CA SER A 179 10.31 -5.02 -3.61
C SER A 179 10.87 -3.88 -2.77
N LYS A 180 11.10 -2.73 -3.40
CA LYS A 180 11.49 -1.48 -2.75
C LYS A 180 10.40 -0.44 -2.96
N ILE A 181 9.93 0.13 -1.85
CA ILE A 181 8.91 1.17 -1.85
C ILE A 181 9.57 2.47 -1.37
N LYS A 182 9.46 3.53 -2.16
CA LYS A 182 10.07 4.84 -1.87
C LYS A 182 8.98 5.91 -1.85
N GLY A 183 8.66 6.42 -0.66
CA GLY A 183 7.66 7.49 -0.48
C GLY A 183 8.16 8.86 -0.93
N GLY A 184 7.22 9.79 -1.14
CA GLY A 184 7.52 11.21 -1.38
C GLY A 184 6.85 11.84 -2.61
N GLU A 185 6.02 11.10 -3.35
CA GLU A 185 5.32 11.62 -4.53
C GLU A 185 3.81 11.50 -4.34
N ALA A 186 3.09 12.63 -4.33
CA ALA A 186 1.64 12.62 -4.26
C ALA A 186 1.06 12.15 -5.60
N GLN A 187 0.57 10.91 -5.65
CA GLN A 187 -0.26 10.44 -6.76
C GLN A 187 -1.66 10.09 -6.26
N GLU A 188 -2.64 10.75 -6.88
CA GLU A 188 -4.01 10.27 -6.95
C GLU A 188 -4.01 8.84 -7.53
N VAL A 189 -4.73 7.93 -6.89
CA VAL A 189 -4.74 6.51 -7.24
C VAL A 189 -5.90 6.27 -8.19
N ASN A 190 -5.59 6.07 -9.47
CA ASN A 190 -6.59 5.74 -10.49
C ASN A 190 -6.60 4.23 -10.77
N TRP A 191 -7.76 3.61 -10.61
CA TRP A 191 -7.99 2.19 -10.91
C TRP A 191 -9.24 1.99 -11.76
N ALA A 192 -9.20 1.01 -12.66
CA ALA A 192 -10.40 0.30 -13.07
C ALA A 192 -10.62 -0.87 -12.09
N ILE A 193 -11.83 -0.98 -11.53
CA ILE A 193 -12.20 -2.02 -10.56
C ILE A 193 -13.20 -2.95 -11.21
N SER A 194 -12.94 -4.25 -11.15
CA SER A 194 -13.90 -5.26 -11.58
C SER A 194 -14.14 -6.27 -10.46
N LEU A 195 -15.39 -6.66 -10.27
CA LEU A 195 -15.79 -7.69 -9.33
C LEU A 195 -16.57 -8.77 -10.08
N THR A 196 -16.22 -10.02 -9.82
CA THR A 196 -16.99 -11.19 -10.25
C THR A 196 -17.41 -12.00 -9.04
N GLY A 197 -18.71 -12.19 -8.86
CA GLY A 197 -19.25 -12.87 -7.68
C GLY A 197 -20.51 -13.66 -7.95
N VAL A 198 -21.04 -14.23 -6.88
CA VAL A 198 -22.28 -15.01 -6.85
C VAL A 198 -23.13 -14.51 -5.70
N ASN A 199 -24.41 -14.27 -5.97
CA ASN A 199 -25.37 -14.06 -4.89
C ASN A 199 -25.61 -15.41 -4.20
N ILE A 200 -25.27 -15.52 -2.91
CA ILE A 200 -25.36 -16.76 -2.16
C ILE A 200 -26.82 -17.17 -1.90
N ASP A 201 -27.76 -16.23 -1.93
CA ASP A 201 -29.18 -16.53 -1.76
C ASP A 201 -29.80 -17.09 -3.05
N SER A 202 -29.59 -16.43 -4.19
CA SER A 202 -30.21 -16.82 -5.47
C SER A 202 -29.36 -17.77 -6.34
N GLY A 203 -28.05 -17.81 -6.12
CA GLY A 203 -27.09 -18.50 -6.98
C GLY A 203 -26.75 -17.77 -8.28
N GLU A 204 -27.35 -16.61 -8.54
CA GLU A 204 -27.10 -15.82 -9.75
C GLU A 204 -25.68 -15.25 -9.75
N LYS A 205 -25.08 -15.16 -10.94
CA LYS A 205 -23.76 -14.54 -11.09
C LYS A 205 -23.91 -13.04 -11.15
N VAL A 206 -23.05 -12.33 -10.45
CA VAL A 206 -23.04 -10.87 -10.43
C VAL A 206 -21.68 -10.40 -10.90
N GLN A 207 -21.69 -9.42 -11.80
CA GLN A 207 -20.50 -8.71 -12.25
C GLN A 207 -20.68 -7.23 -11.97
N LEU A 208 -19.65 -6.59 -11.44
CA LEU A 208 -19.57 -5.15 -11.26
C LEU A 208 -18.33 -4.64 -12.01
N ASP A 209 -18.51 -3.59 -12.80
CA ASP A 209 -17.46 -2.91 -13.55
C ASP A 209 -17.48 -1.42 -13.18
N ILE A 210 -16.34 -0.91 -12.72
CA ILE A 210 -16.08 0.51 -12.45
C ILE A 210 -14.89 0.90 -13.33
N PRO A 211 -15.13 1.51 -14.51
CA PRO A 211 -14.07 1.77 -15.48
C PRO A 211 -13.00 2.77 -15.02
N LEU A 212 -13.35 3.69 -14.12
CA LEU A 212 -12.44 4.66 -13.54
C LEU A 212 -12.90 5.03 -12.12
N ALA A 213 -12.16 4.54 -11.13
CA ALA A 213 -12.21 4.95 -9.75
C ALA A 213 -11.03 5.87 -9.46
N GLN A 214 -11.32 7.09 -9.02
CA GLN A 214 -10.33 8.09 -8.62
C GLN A 214 -10.31 8.12 -7.11
N LEU A 215 -9.28 7.51 -6.52
CA LEU A 215 -9.23 7.21 -5.09
C LEU A 215 -8.02 7.88 -4.42
N SER A 216 -8.15 8.06 -3.12
CA SER A 216 -7.07 8.45 -2.23
C SER A 216 -7.09 7.57 -1.00
N SER A 217 -5.91 7.23 -0.48
CA SER A 217 -5.80 6.53 0.80
C SER A 217 -6.29 7.45 1.92
N THR A 218 -7.17 6.93 2.78
CA THR A 218 -7.76 7.67 3.90
C THR A 218 -7.26 7.21 5.27
N SER A 219 -6.54 6.08 5.31
CA SER A 219 -6.05 5.45 6.54
C SER A 219 -4.55 5.62 6.72
N ALA A 220 -4.13 5.86 7.96
CA ALA A 220 -2.72 5.77 8.33
C ALA A 220 -2.32 4.30 8.41
N LEU A 221 -1.23 3.93 7.73
CA LEU A 221 -0.68 2.58 7.85
C LEU A 221 0.16 2.45 9.11
N ASN A 222 -0.24 1.54 10.00
CA ASN A 222 0.55 1.13 11.15
C ASN A 222 1.26 -0.19 10.85
N PHE A 223 2.59 -0.14 10.75
CA PHE A 223 3.43 -1.31 10.50
C PHE A 223 3.63 -2.20 11.74
N LEU A 224 3.34 -1.69 12.93
CA LEU A 224 3.57 -2.37 14.21
C LEU A 224 2.25 -2.41 15.00
N GLN A 225 1.39 -3.35 14.61
CA GLN A 225 0.08 -3.54 15.24
C GLN A 225 -0.25 -5.03 15.44
N ASN A 226 -1.23 -5.30 16.29
CA ASN A 226 -1.72 -6.64 16.59
C ASN A 226 -2.85 -7.10 15.65
N GLU A 227 -3.27 -6.25 14.73
CA GLU A 227 -4.34 -6.49 13.75
C GLU A 227 -3.79 -6.52 12.32
N TYR A 228 -4.52 -7.13 11.39
CA TYR A 228 -4.13 -7.13 9.98
C TYR A 228 -4.09 -5.70 9.45
N MET A 229 -3.10 -5.42 8.61
CA MET A 229 -3.01 -4.13 7.93
C MET A 229 -4.20 -4.03 6.98
N SER A 230 -4.99 -2.97 7.16
CA SER A 230 -6.25 -2.79 6.43
C SER A 230 -6.27 -1.44 5.74
N PRO A 231 -5.73 -1.32 4.52
CA PRO A 231 -5.78 -0.07 3.78
C PRO A 231 -7.19 0.27 3.33
N GLU A 232 -7.56 1.52 3.56
CA GLU A 232 -8.82 2.12 3.12
C GLU A 232 -8.56 3.21 2.06
N PHE A 233 -9.41 3.17 1.03
CA PHE A 233 -9.46 4.13 -0.05
C PHE A 233 -10.86 4.71 -0.18
N GLU A 234 -10.93 6.02 -0.40
CA GLU A 234 -12.18 6.71 -0.70
C GLU A 234 -12.00 7.63 -1.90
N GLY A 235 -13.10 7.86 -2.63
CA GLY A 235 -13.10 8.74 -3.78
C GLY A 235 -14.37 8.60 -4.60
N VAL A 236 -14.25 8.71 -5.92
CA VAL A 236 -15.41 8.76 -6.83
C VAL A 236 -15.26 7.83 -8.02
N ALA A 237 -16.40 7.33 -8.51
CA ALA A 237 -16.52 6.70 -9.82
C ALA A 237 -16.70 7.79 -10.87
N SER A 238 -15.89 7.73 -11.92
CA SER A 238 -15.89 8.68 -13.02
C SER A 238 -16.11 7.96 -14.35
N ILE A 239 -16.64 8.67 -15.34
CA ILE A 239 -16.82 8.12 -16.69
C ILE A 239 -15.45 8.00 -17.37
N ALA A 240 -15.01 6.78 -17.65
CA ALA A 240 -13.79 6.53 -18.40
C ALA A 240 -13.95 6.93 -19.89
N GLN A 241 -12.83 7.20 -20.55
CA GLN A 241 -12.82 7.51 -21.97
C GLN A 241 -13.43 6.37 -22.79
N GLY A 242 -14.48 6.68 -23.55
CA GLY A 242 -15.18 5.70 -24.40
C GLY A 242 -16.24 4.87 -23.68
N LYS A 243 -16.55 5.19 -22.42
CA LYS A 243 -17.69 4.64 -21.67
C LYS A 243 -18.78 5.71 -21.53
N ASP A 244 -20.00 5.27 -21.24
CA ASP A 244 -21.18 6.11 -20.98
C ASP A 244 -21.75 5.90 -19.57
N TYR A 245 -21.02 5.19 -18.71
CA TYR A 245 -21.35 4.90 -17.32
C TYR A 245 -20.13 5.08 -16.40
N ASP A 246 -20.38 5.37 -15.13
CA ASP A 246 -19.40 5.43 -14.03
C ASP A 246 -19.25 4.08 -13.32
N PHE A 247 -20.34 3.34 -13.17
CA PHE A 247 -20.33 1.93 -12.77
C PHE A 247 -21.47 1.14 -13.46
N GLN A 248 -21.28 -0.16 -13.62
CA GLN A 248 -22.28 -1.05 -14.19
C GLN A 248 -22.35 -2.35 -13.38
N ILE A 249 -23.56 -2.76 -13.01
CA ILE A 249 -23.84 -4.06 -12.38
C ILE A 249 -24.63 -4.92 -13.35
N MET A 250 -24.16 -6.14 -13.60
CA MET A 250 -24.84 -7.16 -14.39
C MET A 250 -25.16 -8.36 -13.51
N VAL A 251 -26.40 -8.83 -13.59
CA VAL A 251 -26.85 -10.07 -12.96
C VAL A 251 -27.17 -11.06 -14.06
N ILE A 252 -26.54 -12.23 -14.02
CA ILE A 252 -26.46 -13.23 -15.10
C ILE A 252 -26.96 -14.58 -14.59
#